data_AF-A0A845TYD6-F1
#
_entry.id   AF-A0A845TYD6-F1
#
_cell.length_a   1.000
_cell.length_b   1.000
_cell.length_c   1.000
_cell.angle_alpha   90.00
_cell.angle_beta   90.00
_cell.angle_gamma   90.00
#
_symmetry.space_group_name_H-M   'P 1'
#
loop_
_entity.id
_entity.type
_entity.pdbx_description
1 polymer ?
#
loop_
_entity_poly.entity_id
_entity_poly.type
_entity_poly.pdbx_seq_one_letter_code
_entity_poly.pdbx_strand_id
1 'polypeptide(L)'
;MKMTPSSLAGTLFAVILLILIFKVLVRGQILPPHEFAYGTALKNCDEIPARIDQFLSLEGMDPNQVNIQTFVGNTSADNLRPLVAYISSQKDRHFKPLLAELKSIDQLSNQKEKAIQLVKALLPYKDALRNESEQDTTIVFVYYALKQPSKLSEGTRAKVSNLIKQLDTSKQSTDFDSGKCPKNYLVGNINIYPLALENTSWHSSVEFASPKMAPILEIRFMGLKGVFKYMLDEMAAKTGQSFMHVDGESI
;
A
#
# COMPACT_ATOMS: atom_id res chain seq x y z
N MET A 1 20.98 16.83 48.62
CA MET A 1 21.27 17.65 47.41
C MET A 1 19.96 18.25 46.93
N LYS A 2 19.77 19.57 47.02
CA LYS A 2 18.57 20.25 46.50
C LYS A 2 18.72 20.35 44.99
N MET A 3 17.87 19.63 44.25
CA MET A 3 17.79 19.78 42.79
C MET A 3 17.31 21.18 42.46
N THR A 4 18.07 21.92 41.66
CA THR A 4 17.68 23.25 41.20
C THR A 4 16.59 23.10 40.13
N PRO A 5 15.68 24.08 39.96
CA PRO A 5 14.60 24.00 38.98
C PRO A 5 15.10 23.71 37.54
N SER A 6 16.32 24.13 37.22
CA SER A 6 17.01 23.84 35.95
C SER A 6 17.40 22.37 35.80
N SER A 7 17.81 21.68 36.87
CA SER A 7 18.14 20.24 36.82
C SER A 7 16.89 19.38 36.69
N LEU A 8 15.77 19.82 37.27
CA LEU A 8 14.46 19.17 37.17
C LEU A 8 13.90 19.28 35.74
N ALA A 9 14.01 20.46 35.12
CA ALA A 9 13.62 20.69 33.73
C ALA A 9 14.49 19.88 32.74
N GLY A 10 15.81 19.85 32.96
CA GLY A 10 16.73 19.06 32.12
C GLY A 10 16.48 17.56 32.19
N THR A 11 16.16 17.04 33.37
CA THR A 11 15.83 15.61 33.56
C THR A 11 14.48 15.26 32.94
N LEU A 12 13.47 16.13 33.08
CA LEU A 12 12.17 15.94 32.46
C LEU A 12 12.27 15.93 30.93
N PHE A 13 13.08 16.82 30.36
CA PHE A 13 13.30 16.89 28.91
C PHE A 13 14.01 15.63 28.39
N ALA A 14 15.02 15.13 29.10
CA ALA A 14 15.73 13.90 28.73
C ALA A 14 14.83 12.66 28.79
N VAL A 15 13.94 12.57 29.78
CA VAL A 15 12.96 11.47 29.89
C VAL A 15 11.91 11.55 28.78
N ILE A 16 11.41 12.74 28.44
CA ILE A 16 10.47 12.94 27.32
C ILE A 16 11.14 12.58 25.99
N LEU A 17 12.40 12.96 25.79
CA LEU A 17 13.17 12.64 24.59
C LEU A 17 13.38 11.12 24.46
N LEU A 18 13.73 10.43 25.55
CA LEU A 18 13.85 8.97 25.59
C LEU A 18 12.52 8.27 25.32
N ILE A 19 11.40 8.78 25.86
CA ILE A 19 10.05 8.25 25.58
C ILE A 19 9.67 8.48 24.11
N LEU A 20 10.04 9.61 23.51
CA LEU A 20 9.84 9.91 22.09
C LEU A 20 10.67 8.99 21.20
N ILE A 21 11.97 8.83 21.48
CA ILE A 21 12.87 7.93 20.75
C ILE A 21 12.39 6.48 20.88
N PHE A 22 11.97 6.06 22.08
CA PHE A 22 11.42 4.72 22.31
C PHE A 22 10.05 4.55 21.64
N LYS A 23 9.19 5.57 21.62
CA LYS A 23 7.94 5.54 20.83
C LYS A 23 8.19 5.44 19.33
N VAL A 24 9.21 6.14 18.80
CA VAL A 24 9.61 6.07 17.38
C VAL A 24 10.22 4.70 17.05
N LEU A 25 10.94 4.08 17.99
CA LEU A 25 11.51 2.73 17.84
C LEU A 25 10.49 1.60 18.04
N VAL A 26 9.48 1.78 18.89
CA VAL A 26 8.49 0.74 19.26
C VAL A 26 7.17 0.86 18.49
N ARG A 27 6.81 2.05 17.97
CA ARG A 27 5.76 2.23 16.96
C ARG A 27 6.43 2.50 15.63
N GLY A 28 6.64 1.44 14.85
CA GLY A 28 7.38 1.50 13.60
C GLY A 28 6.90 2.62 12.68
N GLN A 29 7.72 3.65 12.51
CA GLN A 29 7.86 4.46 11.31
C GLN A 29 9.27 5.08 11.32
N ILE A 30 10.30 4.24 11.20
CA ILE A 30 11.38 4.63 10.30
C ILE A 30 10.76 4.37 8.93
N LEU A 31 10.31 5.43 8.24
CA LEU A 31 10.09 5.33 6.79
C LEU A 31 11.35 4.65 6.25
N PRO A 32 11.25 3.43 5.70
CA PRO A 32 12.40 2.86 5.02
C PRO A 32 12.80 3.84 3.91
N PRO A 33 14.10 3.92 3.57
CA PRO A 33 14.67 5.08 2.89
C PRO A 33 13.98 5.46 1.56
N HIS A 34 13.15 4.57 0.99
CA HIS A 34 12.33 4.86 -0.17
C HIS A 34 10.96 4.18 -0.07
N GLU A 35 9.90 4.97 0.16
CA GLU A 35 8.54 4.61 -0.22
C GLU A 35 8.37 5.02 -1.69
N PHE A 36 8.01 4.07 -2.55
CA PHE A 36 7.70 4.35 -3.95
C PHE A 36 6.19 4.24 -4.14
N ALA A 37 5.57 5.27 -4.70
CA ALA A 37 4.18 5.24 -5.12
C ALA A 37 4.12 5.42 -6.63
N TYR A 38 3.58 4.43 -7.34
CA TYR A 38 3.43 4.48 -8.80
C TYR A 38 1.98 4.26 -9.20
N GLY A 39 1.51 5.07 -10.14
CA GLY A 39 0.17 5.03 -10.68
C GLY A 39 0.15 4.57 -12.13
N THR A 40 -0.94 3.92 -12.53
CA THR A 40 -1.30 3.78 -13.95
C THR A 40 -2.75 4.18 -14.17
N ALA A 41 -3.01 4.92 -15.25
CA ALA A 41 -4.35 5.32 -15.63
C ALA A 41 -5.11 4.12 -16.24
N LEU A 42 -6.33 3.91 -15.78
CA LEU A 42 -7.22 2.87 -16.29
C LEU A 42 -8.28 3.46 -17.22
N LYS A 43 -8.86 2.63 -18.08
CA LYS A 43 -9.94 3.08 -18.98
C LYS A 43 -11.21 3.43 -18.22
N ASN A 44 -11.51 2.68 -17.17
CA ASN A 44 -12.66 2.86 -16.29
C ASN A 44 -12.43 2.12 -14.97
N CYS A 45 -13.34 2.33 -14.01
CA CYS A 45 -13.24 1.79 -12.66
C CYS A 45 -13.42 0.26 -12.62
N ASP A 46 -14.08 -0.32 -13.62
CA ASP A 46 -14.35 -1.77 -13.70
C ASP A 46 -13.08 -2.59 -13.99
N GLU A 47 -12.02 -1.96 -14.49
CA GLU A 47 -10.73 -2.63 -14.68
C GLU A 47 -9.98 -2.87 -13.36
N ILE A 48 -10.27 -2.11 -12.29
CA ILE A 48 -9.48 -2.14 -11.04
C ILE A 48 -9.37 -3.55 -10.45
N PRO A 49 -10.47 -4.33 -10.28
CA PRO A 49 -10.37 -5.66 -9.71
C PRO A 49 -9.48 -6.59 -10.55
N ALA A 50 -9.55 -6.48 -11.88
CA ALA A 50 -8.71 -7.26 -12.78
C ALA A 50 -7.24 -6.87 -12.69
N ARG A 51 -6.93 -5.57 -12.52
CA ARG A 51 -5.55 -5.10 -12.35
C ARG A 51 -4.94 -5.52 -11.02
N ILE A 52 -5.72 -5.47 -9.93
CA ILE A 52 -5.30 -5.99 -8.63
C ILE A 52 -5.02 -7.49 -8.72
N ASP A 53 -5.90 -8.26 -9.36
CA ASP A 53 -5.68 -9.70 -9.55
C ASP A 53 -4.40 -10.00 -10.34
N GLN A 54 -4.18 -9.28 -11.44
CA GLN A 54 -2.96 -9.40 -12.26
C GLN A 54 -1.70 -9.10 -11.45
N PHE A 55 -1.71 -8.01 -10.67
CA PHE A 55 -0.58 -7.63 -9.83
C PHE A 55 -0.29 -8.65 -8.73
N LEU A 56 -1.32 -9.07 -7.99
CA LEU A 56 -1.18 -10.06 -6.92
C LEU A 56 -0.88 -11.47 -7.45
N SER A 57 -0.97 -11.69 -8.76
CA SER A 57 -0.65 -12.96 -9.42
C SER A 57 0.72 -12.96 -10.13
N LEU A 58 1.53 -11.90 -9.99
CA LEU A 58 2.90 -11.91 -10.51
C LEU A 58 3.72 -13.03 -9.85
N GLU A 59 4.63 -13.65 -10.59
CA GLU A 59 5.43 -14.78 -10.12
C GLU A 59 6.24 -14.44 -8.85
N GLY A 60 6.69 -13.19 -8.74
CA GLY A 60 7.45 -12.68 -7.60
C GLY A 60 6.62 -12.49 -6.33
N MET A 61 5.29 -12.54 -6.39
CA MET A 61 4.42 -12.36 -5.21
C MET A 61 4.41 -13.62 -4.35
N ASP A 62 4.34 -13.44 -3.04
CA ASP A 62 3.98 -14.49 -2.10
C ASP A 62 2.46 -14.47 -1.88
N PRO A 63 1.70 -15.39 -2.51
CA PRO A 63 0.23 -15.37 -2.44
C PRO A 63 -0.31 -15.64 -1.03
N ASN A 64 0.52 -16.19 -0.13
CA ASN A 64 0.13 -16.46 1.26
C ASN A 64 0.35 -15.25 2.18
N GLN A 65 0.92 -14.17 1.65
CA GLN A 65 1.21 -12.94 2.40
C GLN A 65 0.48 -11.75 1.80
N VAL A 66 -0.76 -11.97 1.35
CA VAL A 66 -1.73 -10.91 1.10
C VAL A 66 -2.56 -10.74 2.38
N ASN A 67 -2.73 -9.49 2.82
CA ASN A 67 -3.59 -9.16 3.97
C ASN A 67 -4.38 -7.90 3.69
N ILE A 68 -5.59 -7.82 4.22
CA ILE A 68 -6.41 -6.61 4.16
C ILE A 68 -6.43 -5.97 5.53
N GLN A 69 -6.04 -4.70 5.57
CA GLN A 69 -6.17 -3.87 6.76
C GLN A 69 -7.10 -2.70 6.43
N THR A 70 -8.07 -2.44 7.29
CA THR A 70 -8.92 -1.25 7.17
C THR A 70 -8.57 -0.23 8.22
N PHE A 71 -8.54 1.02 7.81
CA PHE A 71 -8.25 2.19 8.62
C PHE A 71 -9.45 3.13 8.57
N VAL A 72 -9.97 3.50 9.75
CA VAL A 72 -11.06 4.47 9.91
C VAL A 72 -10.71 5.42 11.07
N GLY A 73 -10.53 6.70 10.77
CA GLY A 73 -10.13 7.73 11.73
C GLY A 73 -8.76 7.43 12.33
N ASN A 74 -8.72 6.98 13.59
CA ASN A 74 -7.50 6.54 14.27
C ASN A 74 -7.49 5.02 14.56
N THR A 75 -8.45 4.28 14.00
CA THR A 75 -8.64 2.86 14.26
C THR A 75 -8.19 2.04 13.06
N SER A 76 -7.40 1.00 13.29
CA SER A 76 -7.00 0.05 12.24
C SER A 76 -7.28 -1.39 12.65
N ALA A 77 -7.68 -2.25 11.71
CA ALA A 77 -7.83 -3.69 11.96
C ALA A 77 -7.54 -4.53 10.71
N ASP A 78 -7.02 -5.75 10.92
CA ASP A 78 -6.77 -6.77 9.88
C ASP A 78 -8.05 -7.50 9.45
N ASN A 79 -9.09 -6.74 9.13
CA ASN A 79 -10.40 -7.21 8.65
C ASN A 79 -11.23 -6.00 8.18
N LEU A 80 -12.47 -6.26 7.75
CA LEU A 80 -13.38 -5.21 7.26
C LEU A 80 -14.24 -4.57 8.35
N ARG A 81 -14.09 -4.95 9.62
CA ARG A 81 -15.00 -4.50 10.70
C ARG A 81 -15.02 -2.98 10.88
N PRO A 82 -13.88 -2.25 10.93
CA PRO A 82 -13.89 -0.79 10.95
C PRO A 82 -14.67 -0.18 9.79
N LEU A 83 -14.44 -0.66 8.57
CA LEU A 83 -15.12 -0.18 7.37
C LEU A 83 -16.64 -0.44 7.44
N VAL A 84 -17.05 -1.63 7.85
CA VAL A 84 -18.47 -1.99 8.02
C VAL A 84 -19.14 -1.10 9.07
N ALA A 85 -18.47 -0.82 10.19
CA ALA A 85 -18.98 0.07 11.23
C ALA A 85 -19.12 1.50 10.73
N TYR A 86 -18.13 2.00 9.99
CA TYR A 86 -18.17 3.33 9.37
C TYR A 86 -19.32 3.46 8.36
N ILE A 87 -19.47 2.51 7.44
CA ILE A 87 -20.56 2.56 6.45
C ILE A 87 -21.92 2.45 7.13
N SER A 88 -22.04 1.65 8.20
CA SER A 88 -23.28 1.51 8.97
C SER A 88 -23.68 2.79 9.71
N SER A 89 -22.74 3.68 10.04
CA SER A 89 -23.05 4.93 10.75
C SER A 89 -23.52 6.06 9.82
N GLN A 90 -23.45 5.88 8.49
CA GLN A 90 -23.90 6.83 7.49
C GLN A 90 -25.44 6.79 7.36
N LYS A 91 -26.15 7.50 8.25
CA LYS A 91 -27.61 7.38 8.46
C LYS A 91 -28.49 7.73 7.25
N ASP A 92 -27.98 8.50 6.29
CA ASP A 92 -28.76 9.02 5.15
C ASP A 92 -28.53 8.24 3.84
N ARG A 93 -27.82 7.10 3.88
CA ARG A 93 -27.44 6.35 2.68
C ARG A 93 -27.94 4.89 2.73
N HIS A 94 -28.50 4.41 1.62
CA HIS A 94 -29.01 3.04 1.51
C HIS A 94 -27.88 2.03 1.23
N PHE A 95 -27.11 1.68 2.27
CA PHE A 95 -25.99 0.72 2.16
C PHE A 95 -26.33 -0.71 2.59
N LYS A 96 -27.61 -1.05 2.81
CA LYS A 96 -27.98 -2.41 3.28
C LYS A 96 -27.41 -3.55 2.42
N PRO A 97 -27.46 -3.50 1.07
CA PRO A 97 -26.87 -4.57 0.25
C PRO A 97 -25.35 -4.61 0.38
N LEU A 98 -24.69 -3.45 0.32
CA LEU A 98 -23.23 -3.33 0.54
C LEU A 98 -22.80 -3.90 1.89
N LEU A 99 -23.50 -3.58 2.97
CA LEU A 99 -23.19 -4.08 4.31
C LEU A 99 -23.32 -5.59 4.43
N ALA A 100 -24.28 -6.21 3.73
CA ALA A 100 -24.41 -7.67 3.68
C ALA A 100 -23.24 -8.30 2.90
N GLU A 101 -22.88 -7.70 1.77
CA GLU A 101 -21.79 -8.15 0.92
C GLU A 101 -20.42 -8.05 1.62
N LEU A 102 -20.12 -6.91 2.26
CA LEU A 102 -18.88 -6.73 3.03
C LEU A 102 -18.75 -7.74 4.17
N LYS A 103 -19.84 -8.09 4.85
CA LYS A 103 -19.84 -9.14 5.89
C LYS A 103 -19.54 -10.52 5.30
N SER A 104 -20.06 -10.83 4.12
CA SER A 104 -19.77 -12.09 3.42
C SER A 104 -18.30 -12.13 2.97
N ILE A 105 -17.79 -11.04 2.41
CA ILE A 105 -16.39 -10.92 1.97
C ILE A 105 -15.42 -11.07 3.15
N ASP A 106 -15.74 -10.51 4.33
CA ASP A 106 -14.89 -10.62 5.51
C ASP A 106 -14.65 -12.09 5.94
N GLN A 107 -15.57 -13.01 5.62
CA GLN A 107 -15.45 -14.44 5.90
C GLN A 107 -14.58 -15.22 4.89
N LEU A 108 -14.18 -14.61 3.78
CA LEU A 108 -13.33 -15.28 2.80
C LEU A 108 -11.95 -15.61 3.41
N SER A 109 -11.50 -16.85 3.24
CA SER A 109 -10.18 -17.29 3.71
C SER A 109 -9.05 -16.88 2.76
N ASN A 110 -9.33 -16.83 1.46
CA ASN A 110 -8.38 -16.39 0.44
C ASN A 110 -8.32 -14.85 0.42
N GLN A 111 -7.20 -14.29 0.84
CA GLN A 111 -7.01 -12.84 0.97
C GLN A 111 -6.92 -12.12 -0.38
N LYS A 112 -6.37 -12.77 -1.41
CA LYS A 112 -6.37 -12.23 -2.77
C LYS A 112 -7.80 -12.10 -3.30
N GLU A 113 -8.59 -13.17 -3.18
CA GLU A 113 -10.00 -13.16 -3.58
C GLU A 113 -10.80 -12.13 -2.76
N LYS A 114 -10.51 -12.05 -1.45
CA LYS A 114 -11.12 -11.04 -0.57
C LYS A 114 -10.87 -9.63 -1.08
N ALA A 115 -9.65 -9.29 -1.50
CA ALA A 115 -9.30 -7.97 -2.01
C ALA A 115 -10.06 -7.65 -3.31
N ILE A 116 -10.14 -8.63 -4.23
CA ILE A 116 -10.84 -8.48 -5.51
C ILE A 116 -12.35 -8.27 -5.27
N GLN A 117 -12.97 -9.10 -4.43
CA GLN A 117 -14.40 -9.00 -4.13
C GLN A 117 -14.73 -7.73 -3.34
N LEU A 118 -13.84 -7.30 -2.45
CA LEU A 118 -13.98 -6.03 -1.72
C LEU A 118 -14.07 -4.84 -2.67
N VAL A 119 -13.15 -4.74 -3.64
CA VAL A 119 -13.20 -3.66 -4.62
C VAL A 119 -14.48 -3.76 -5.46
N LYS A 120 -14.84 -4.94 -5.95
CA LYS A 120 -16.08 -5.15 -6.70
C LYS A 120 -17.33 -4.70 -5.94
N ALA A 121 -17.42 -5.00 -4.64
CA ALA A 121 -18.54 -4.60 -3.79
C ALA A 121 -18.58 -3.08 -3.58
N LEU A 122 -17.43 -2.43 -3.42
CA LEU A 122 -17.36 -0.99 -3.16
C LEU A 122 -17.60 -0.14 -4.42
N LEU A 123 -17.20 -0.62 -5.60
CA LEU A 123 -17.23 0.14 -6.86
C LEU A 123 -18.61 0.75 -7.21
N PRO A 124 -19.73 0.01 -7.14
CA PRO A 124 -21.06 0.58 -7.40
C PRO A 124 -21.47 1.70 -6.44
N TYR A 125 -20.82 1.80 -5.28
CA TYR A 125 -21.10 2.78 -4.24
C TYR A 125 -20.03 3.89 -4.17
N LYS A 126 -19.04 3.91 -5.08
CA LYS A 126 -17.87 4.81 -5.00
C LYS A 126 -18.23 6.27 -4.73
N ASP A 127 -19.19 6.82 -5.46
CA ASP A 127 -19.57 8.24 -5.34
C ASP A 127 -20.35 8.49 -4.04
N ALA A 128 -21.06 7.47 -3.55
CA ALA A 128 -21.75 7.52 -2.27
C ALA A 128 -20.80 7.29 -1.06
N LEU A 129 -19.64 6.71 -1.30
CA LEU A 129 -18.63 6.45 -0.26
C LEU A 129 -17.55 7.53 -0.23
N ARG A 130 -17.39 8.28 -1.32
CA ARG A 130 -16.50 9.43 -1.43
C ARG A 130 -16.85 10.50 -0.39
N ASN A 131 -15.87 10.84 0.44
CA ASN A 131 -15.92 11.94 1.40
C ASN A 131 -14.70 12.83 1.15
N GLU A 132 -14.88 13.87 0.33
CA GLU A 132 -13.77 14.71 -0.14
C GLU A 132 -13.07 15.50 0.98
N SER A 133 -13.82 15.90 2.01
CA SER A 133 -13.26 16.59 3.17
C SER A 133 -12.42 15.69 4.08
N GLU A 134 -12.52 14.37 3.93
CA GLU A 134 -11.94 13.40 4.86
C GLU A 134 -11.35 12.18 4.13
N GLN A 135 -10.76 12.39 2.94
CA GLN A 135 -10.32 11.28 2.08
C GLN A 135 -9.33 10.32 2.77
N ASP A 136 -8.46 10.84 3.65
CA ASP A 136 -7.48 10.04 4.38
C ASP A 136 -8.03 9.39 5.66
N THR A 137 -9.28 9.68 6.04
CA THR A 137 -9.85 9.11 7.27
C THR A 137 -10.37 7.71 7.08
N THR A 138 -10.65 7.27 5.85
CA THR A 138 -11.08 5.89 5.58
C THR A 138 -10.26 5.31 4.45
N ILE A 139 -9.42 4.32 4.76
CA ILE A 139 -8.53 3.68 3.79
C ILE A 139 -8.57 2.18 4.00
N VAL A 140 -8.69 1.43 2.92
CA VAL A 140 -8.49 -0.02 2.89
C VAL A 140 -7.13 -0.26 2.26
N PHE A 141 -6.22 -0.89 3.00
CA PHE A 141 -4.92 -1.30 2.51
C PHE A 141 -4.96 -2.79 2.13
N VAL A 142 -4.55 -3.11 0.92
CA VAL A 142 -4.22 -4.49 0.53
C VAL A 142 -2.71 -4.62 0.60
N TYR A 143 -2.22 -5.12 1.73
CA TYR A 143 -0.81 -5.44 1.91
C TYR A 143 -0.48 -6.70 1.12
N TYR A 144 0.68 -6.68 0.46
CA TYR A 144 1.23 -7.82 -0.24
C TYR A 144 2.70 -8.00 0.15
N ALA A 145 3.19 -9.23 0.04
CA ALA A 145 4.60 -9.51 0.17
C ALA A 145 5.15 -10.23 -1.05
N LEU A 146 6.46 -10.14 -1.19
CA LEU A 146 7.23 -10.81 -2.21
C LEU A 146 7.80 -12.11 -1.68
N LYS A 147 8.00 -13.06 -2.59
CA LYS A 147 8.79 -14.25 -2.30
C LYS A 147 10.19 -13.81 -1.87
N GLN A 148 10.70 -14.49 -0.85
CA GLN A 148 12.12 -14.41 -0.49
C GLN A 148 12.97 -14.77 -1.72
N PRO A 149 14.17 -14.18 -1.90
CA PRO A 149 14.98 -14.43 -3.09
C PRO A 149 15.32 -15.91 -3.29
N SER A 150 15.45 -16.66 -2.20
CA SER A 150 15.67 -18.12 -2.20
C SER A 150 14.50 -18.94 -2.73
N LYS A 151 13.29 -18.36 -2.82
CA LYS A 151 12.07 -19.00 -3.32
C LYS A 151 11.70 -18.56 -4.74
N LEU A 152 12.45 -17.64 -5.34
CA LEU A 152 12.25 -17.22 -6.72
C LEU A 152 12.86 -18.26 -7.68
N SER A 153 12.29 -18.36 -8.89
CA SER A 153 12.95 -19.08 -9.97
C SER A 153 14.30 -18.44 -10.30
N GLU A 154 15.25 -19.21 -10.83
CA GLU A 154 16.59 -18.71 -11.13
C GLU A 154 16.55 -17.51 -12.10
N GLY A 155 15.74 -17.60 -13.16
CA GLY A 155 15.55 -16.53 -14.13
C GLY A 155 14.99 -15.25 -13.50
N THR A 156 13.94 -15.37 -12.68
CA THR A 156 13.35 -14.23 -11.97
C THR A 156 14.34 -13.62 -10.99
N ARG A 157 15.04 -14.45 -10.20
CA ARG A 157 16.06 -13.98 -9.25
C ARG A 157 17.18 -13.22 -9.95
N ALA A 158 17.66 -13.71 -11.10
CA ALA A 158 18.72 -13.07 -11.87
C ALA A 158 18.28 -11.69 -12.42
N LYS A 159 17.06 -11.59 -12.97
CA LYS A 159 16.49 -10.31 -13.42
C LYS A 159 16.42 -9.30 -12.28
N VAL A 160 15.88 -9.70 -11.14
CA VAL A 160 15.75 -8.83 -9.96
C VAL A 160 17.12 -8.43 -9.42
N SER A 161 18.07 -9.36 -9.30
CA SER A 161 19.45 -9.08 -8.87
C SER A 161 20.13 -8.03 -9.75
N ASN A 162 19.99 -8.14 -11.08
CA ASN A 162 20.55 -7.19 -12.03
C ASN A 162 19.97 -5.78 -11.83
N LEU A 163 18.65 -5.67 -11.63
CA LEU A 163 18.01 -4.38 -11.36
C LEU A 163 18.46 -3.78 -10.03
N ILE A 164 18.58 -4.59 -8.97
CA ILE A 164 19.07 -4.11 -7.66
C ILE A 164 20.52 -3.62 -7.78
N LYS A 165 21.39 -4.32 -8.54
CA LYS A 165 22.77 -3.86 -8.78
C LYS A 165 22.86 -2.52 -9.48
N GLN A 166 21.87 -2.20 -10.32
CA GLN A 166 21.81 -0.95 -11.06
C GLN A 166 21.23 0.20 -10.24
N LEU A 167 20.21 -0.09 -9.42
CA LEU A 167 19.37 0.94 -8.81
C LEU A 167 19.57 1.10 -7.31
N ASP A 168 20.18 0.14 -6.62
CA ASP A 168 20.37 0.12 -5.18
C ASP A 168 21.86 0.05 -4.80
N THR A 169 22.16 0.14 -3.50
CA THR A 169 23.55 0.09 -3.01
C THR A 169 24.18 -1.30 -3.13
N SER A 170 25.50 -1.38 -3.24
CA SER A 170 26.23 -2.66 -3.26
C SER A 170 25.95 -3.54 -2.04
N LYS A 171 25.71 -2.93 -0.87
CA LYS A 171 25.31 -3.65 0.34
C LYS A 171 23.94 -4.32 0.16
N GLN A 172 22.94 -3.57 -0.30
CA GLN A 172 21.60 -4.10 -0.53
C GLN A 172 21.59 -5.20 -1.61
N SER A 173 22.37 -5.03 -2.67
CA SER A 173 22.56 -6.06 -3.69
C SER A 173 23.17 -7.34 -3.10
N THR A 174 24.20 -7.21 -2.27
CA THR A 174 24.84 -8.37 -1.61
C THR A 174 23.85 -9.09 -0.68
N ASP A 175 23.06 -8.34 0.09
CA ASP A 175 22.04 -8.89 0.98
C ASP A 175 20.98 -9.67 0.19
N PHE A 176 20.50 -9.14 -0.94
CA PHE A 176 19.57 -9.84 -1.82
C PHE A 176 20.16 -11.13 -2.40
N ASP A 177 21.38 -11.06 -2.94
CA ASP A 177 22.07 -12.19 -3.57
C ASP A 177 22.39 -13.31 -2.55
N SER A 178 22.54 -12.97 -1.27
CA SER A 178 22.72 -13.93 -0.18
C SER A 178 21.46 -14.78 0.12
N GLY A 179 20.30 -14.38 -0.43
CA GLY A 179 19.01 -15.00 -0.15
C GLY A 179 18.37 -14.59 1.18
N LYS A 180 19.03 -13.76 1.99
CA LYS A 180 18.52 -13.23 3.26
C LYS A 180 18.18 -11.75 3.11
N CYS A 181 17.07 -11.48 2.44
CA CYS A 181 16.59 -10.11 2.25
C CYS A 181 15.73 -9.68 3.47
N PRO A 182 15.98 -8.51 4.09
CA PRO A 182 15.14 -7.96 5.15
C PRO A 182 13.65 -7.94 4.80
N LYS A 183 12.77 -8.26 5.76
CA LYS A 183 11.31 -8.34 5.51
C LYS A 183 10.75 -7.03 4.96
N ASN A 184 11.24 -5.90 5.45
CA ASN A 184 10.83 -4.57 5.01
C ASN A 184 11.26 -4.22 3.58
N TYR A 185 12.09 -5.03 2.92
CA TYR A 185 12.43 -4.88 1.50
C TYR A 185 11.48 -5.64 0.57
N LEU A 186 10.55 -6.41 1.13
CA LEU A 186 9.73 -7.38 0.42
C LEU A 186 8.24 -7.16 0.64
N VAL A 187 7.82 -5.97 1.07
CA VAL A 187 6.42 -5.68 1.41
C VAL A 187 5.96 -4.38 0.76
N GLY A 188 4.72 -4.36 0.31
CA GLY A 188 4.06 -3.18 -0.23
C GLY A 188 2.56 -3.21 0.04
N ASN A 189 1.86 -2.20 -0.49
CA ASN A 189 0.42 -2.08 -0.35
C ASN A 189 -0.22 -1.43 -1.56
N ILE A 190 -1.49 -1.77 -1.78
CA ILE A 190 -2.38 -1.07 -2.69
C ILE A 190 -3.38 -0.31 -1.82
N ASN A 191 -3.53 0.98 -2.08
CA ASN A 191 -4.47 1.83 -1.35
C ASN A 191 -5.82 1.81 -2.05
N ILE A 192 -6.85 1.44 -1.31
CA ILE A 192 -8.25 1.50 -1.71
C ILE A 192 -8.91 2.47 -0.74
N TYR A 193 -8.95 3.74 -1.11
CA TYR A 193 -9.92 4.65 -0.52
C TYR A 193 -11.32 4.12 -0.90
N PRO A 194 -12.39 4.31 -0.10
CA PRO A 194 -13.74 3.86 -0.45
C PRO A 194 -14.28 4.36 -1.81
N LEU A 195 -13.51 5.20 -2.51
CA LEU A 195 -13.01 5.01 -3.90
C LEU A 195 -12.87 6.38 -4.56
N ALA A 196 -12.04 7.24 -3.97
CA ALA A 196 -11.57 8.52 -4.52
C ALA A 196 -10.50 8.29 -5.60
N LEU A 197 -10.86 7.54 -6.64
CA LEU A 197 -9.96 7.12 -7.72
C LEU A 197 -9.49 8.25 -8.65
N GLU A 198 -10.15 9.40 -8.53
CA GLU A 198 -9.95 10.61 -9.35
C GLU A 198 -9.26 11.74 -8.57
N ASN A 199 -9.12 11.62 -7.25
CA ASN A 199 -8.72 12.72 -6.39
C ASN A 199 -7.83 12.22 -5.27
N THR A 200 -6.54 12.28 -5.54
CA THR A 200 -5.58 12.74 -4.55
C THR A 200 -4.97 14.01 -5.13
N SER A 201 -4.57 14.99 -4.31
CA SER A 201 -3.98 16.26 -4.78
C SER A 201 -2.81 16.07 -5.77
N TRP A 202 -2.18 14.90 -5.76
CA TRP A 202 -1.14 14.40 -6.66
C TRP A 202 -1.57 14.25 -8.13
N HIS A 203 -2.88 14.09 -8.43
CA HIS A 203 -3.39 14.04 -9.81
C HIS A 203 -3.15 15.36 -10.56
N SER A 204 -2.93 16.47 -9.85
CA SER A 204 -2.63 17.78 -10.44
C SER A 204 -1.15 17.98 -10.82
N SER A 205 -0.24 17.17 -10.26
CA SER A 205 1.21 17.31 -10.45
C SER A 205 1.80 16.37 -11.50
N VAL A 206 1.10 15.29 -11.86
CA VAL A 206 1.55 14.33 -12.87
C VAL A 206 0.69 14.48 -14.12
N GLU A 207 1.31 14.74 -15.26
CA GLU A 207 0.68 14.62 -16.58
C GLU A 207 0.40 13.14 -16.88
N PHE A 208 -0.59 12.55 -16.20
CA PHE A 208 -1.23 11.34 -16.69
C PHE A 208 -1.88 11.70 -18.03
N ALA A 209 -1.17 11.45 -19.12
CA ALA A 209 -1.71 11.61 -20.45
C ALA A 209 -2.88 10.61 -20.61
N SER A 210 -4.12 11.14 -20.48
CA SER A 210 -5.43 10.54 -20.78
C SER A 210 -6.35 10.34 -19.56
N PRO A 211 -7.65 10.66 -19.73
CA PRO A 211 -8.27 11.94 -19.36
C PRO A 211 -8.14 12.28 -17.87
N LYS A 212 -8.32 13.57 -17.51
CA LYS A 212 -8.26 14.11 -16.12
C LYS A 212 -9.17 13.43 -15.08
N MET A 213 -10.01 12.49 -15.51
CA MET A 213 -10.96 11.74 -14.68
C MET A 213 -10.75 10.22 -14.76
N ALA A 214 -9.67 9.76 -15.37
CA ALA A 214 -9.36 8.35 -15.42
C ALA A 214 -9.06 7.84 -14.00
N PRO A 215 -9.65 6.70 -13.58
CA PRO A 215 -9.31 6.12 -12.29
C PRO A 215 -7.86 5.63 -12.31
N ILE A 216 -7.13 5.92 -11.23
CA ILE A 216 -5.74 5.51 -11.05
C ILE A 216 -5.68 4.28 -10.15
N LEU A 217 -4.91 3.27 -10.59
CA LEU A 217 -4.42 2.22 -9.67
C LEU A 217 -3.07 2.65 -9.13
N GLU A 218 -3.01 2.93 -7.83
CA GLU A 218 -1.79 3.27 -7.11
C GLU A 218 -1.21 2.04 -6.40
N ILE A 219 0.06 1.75 -6.69
CA ILE A 219 0.83 0.68 -6.07
C ILE A 219 1.94 1.32 -5.26
N ARG A 220 1.98 1.00 -3.97
CA ARG A 220 3.03 1.44 -3.06
C ARG A 220 3.94 0.31 -2.66
N PHE A 221 5.23 0.59 -2.61
CA PHE A 221 6.21 -0.39 -2.16
C PHE A 221 7.26 0.23 -1.27
N MET A 222 7.58 -0.50 -0.21
CA MET A 222 8.68 -0.19 0.67
C MET A 222 9.77 -1.24 0.43
N GLY A 223 10.93 -0.81 -0.06
CA GLY A 223 12.04 -1.73 -0.24
C GLY A 223 13.08 -1.29 -1.26
N LEU A 224 13.61 -2.26 -1.99
CA LEU A 224 14.66 -2.03 -2.98
C LEU A 224 14.08 -1.54 -4.31
N LYS A 225 14.71 -0.52 -4.90
CA LYS A 225 14.32 0.05 -6.20
C LYS A 225 14.26 -1.01 -7.28
N GLY A 226 15.26 -1.88 -7.34
CA GLY A 226 15.33 -2.93 -8.36
C GLY A 226 14.20 -3.96 -8.27
N VAL A 227 13.77 -4.27 -7.04
CA VAL A 227 12.62 -5.17 -6.81
C VAL A 227 11.32 -4.51 -7.28
N PHE A 228 11.16 -3.23 -6.98
CA PHE A 228 9.98 -2.50 -7.39
C PHE A 228 9.90 -2.33 -8.91
N LYS A 229 11.02 -1.94 -9.53
CA LYS A 229 11.15 -1.83 -10.99
C LYS A 229 10.80 -3.14 -11.70
N TYR A 230 11.26 -4.27 -11.18
CA TYR A 230 10.89 -5.59 -11.71
C TYR A 230 9.38 -5.81 -11.73
N MET A 231 8.67 -5.48 -10.64
CA MET A 231 7.22 -5.65 -10.60
C MET A 231 6.50 -4.76 -11.61
N LEU A 232 6.93 -3.50 -11.74
CA LEU A 232 6.35 -2.57 -12.72
C LEU A 232 6.60 -3.06 -14.15
N ASP A 233 7.79 -3.59 -14.45
CA ASP A 233 8.12 -4.13 -15.77
C ASP A 233 7.32 -5.38 -16.11
N GLU A 234 7.14 -6.30 -15.16
CA GLU A 234 6.32 -7.49 -15.37
C GLU A 234 4.84 -7.13 -15.55
N MET A 235 4.34 -6.13 -14.82
CA MET A 235 3.00 -5.60 -15.07
C MET A 235 2.90 -4.99 -16.46
N ALA A 236 3.81 -4.09 -16.82
CA ALA A 236 3.82 -3.43 -18.12
C ALA A 236 3.89 -4.44 -19.27
N ALA A 237 4.71 -5.48 -19.15
CA ALA A 237 4.81 -6.55 -20.14
C ALA A 237 3.50 -7.35 -20.28
N LYS A 238 2.76 -7.56 -19.18
CA LYS A 238 1.49 -8.29 -19.19
C LYS A 238 0.30 -7.44 -19.64
N THR A 239 0.32 -6.14 -19.37
CA THR A 239 -0.85 -5.27 -19.53
C THR A 239 -0.71 -4.23 -20.64
N GLY A 240 0.51 -3.98 -21.12
CA GLY A 240 0.83 -2.87 -22.02
C GLY A 240 0.73 -1.50 -21.36
N GLN A 241 0.58 -1.45 -20.02
CA GLN A 241 0.42 -0.19 -19.30
C GLN A 241 1.76 0.42 -18.90
N SER A 242 1.82 1.74 -18.91
CA SER A 242 2.94 2.49 -18.33
C SER A 242 2.60 2.88 -16.88
N PHE A 243 3.58 2.69 -15.99
CA PHE A 243 3.49 3.15 -14.60
C PHE A 243 4.36 4.39 -14.44
N MET A 244 3.80 5.41 -13.80
CA MET A 244 4.48 6.67 -13.54
C MET A 244 4.56 6.91 -12.04
N HIS A 245 5.67 7.48 -11.58
CA HIS A 245 5.84 7.86 -10.18
C HIS A 245 4.79 8.92 -9.82
N VAL A 246 4.16 8.78 -8.66
CA VAL A 246 3.07 9.67 -8.21
C VAL A 246 3.58 11.09 -7.91
N ASP A 247 4.87 11.24 -7.58
CA ASP A 247 5.56 12.54 -7.44
C ASP A 247 6.34 13.00 -8.71
N GLY A 248 6.22 12.30 -9.84
CA GLY A 248 6.84 12.71 -11.12
C GLY A 248 8.33 12.38 -11.31
N GLU A 249 9.05 11.90 -10.29
CA GLU A 249 10.44 11.43 -10.44
C GLU A 249 10.50 9.98 -10.93
N SER A 250 11.13 9.74 -12.09
CA SER A 250 11.36 8.37 -12.59
C SER A 250 12.42 7.63 -11.75
N ILE A 251 12.21 6.33 -11.50
CA ILE A 251 13.25 5.39 -11.02
C ILE A 251 14.33 5.18 -12.07
#